data_AF-A0A9E3P1E8-F1
#
_entry.id   AF-A0A9E3P1E8-F1
#
_cell.length_a   1.000
_cell.length_b   1.000
_cell.length_c   1.000
_cell.angle_alpha   90.00
_cell.angle_beta   90.00
_cell.angle_gamma   90.00
#
_symmetry.space_group_name_H-M   'P 1'
#
loop_
_entity.id
_entity.type
_entity.pdbx_description
1 polymer ?
#
loop_
_entity_poly.entity_id
_entity_poly.type
_entity_poly.pdbx_seq_one_letter_code
_entity_poly.pdbx_strand_id
1 'polypeptide(L)'
;GQPGAQPGGFGQPGGAPGGYGQPAGQPGGYGQPGAPGGAPGYGAPGGQPGYGQPQGQQGFGQPPGGGFGGAMQAGFGQMGQGMGLGGAPGAGGRPTVRNPVMTLLVPFGIIVIGNIVGTVLVTVTEMGILGLIGTLGMLAGSVIGFLSVIKMTNELKAVTGNAGFAWWPAIIPVYGLYWALIMVPAEMNKAKQMRGIQTPARGLVAYWFVFLYAFAADLNDIAKAP
;
A
#
# COMPACT_ATOMS: atom_id res chain seq x y z
N GLY A 1 -1.38 -51.08 45.41
CA GLY A 1 -1.59 -52.21 44.47
C GLY A 1 -2.11 -51.68 43.15
N GLN A 2 -1.32 -51.80 42.09
CA GLN A 2 -1.79 -52.29 40.79
C GLN A 2 -1.85 -53.84 40.88
N PRO A 3 -2.51 -54.63 39.98
CA PRO A 3 -2.55 -54.43 38.52
C PRO A 3 -3.81 -54.96 37.78
N GLY A 4 -3.80 -54.83 36.43
CA GLY A 4 -4.67 -55.54 35.48
C GLY A 4 -5.22 -54.60 34.39
N ALA A 5 -4.60 -54.33 33.23
CA ALA A 5 -3.87 -55.10 32.21
C ALA A 5 -4.76 -55.83 31.17
N GLN A 6 -4.82 -55.24 29.95
CA GLN A 6 -4.80 -55.86 28.60
C GLN A 6 -5.97 -56.76 28.13
N PRO A 7 -6.05 -57.17 26.83
CA PRO A 7 -5.36 -56.74 25.60
C PRO A 7 -6.29 -56.55 24.37
N GLY A 8 -5.79 -55.99 23.27
CA GLY A 8 -6.54 -55.99 22.00
C GLY A 8 -5.83 -55.34 20.83
N GLY A 9 -4.57 -55.73 20.58
CA GLY A 9 -3.85 -55.40 19.36
C GLY A 9 -4.08 -56.47 18.29
N PHE A 10 -4.37 -56.03 17.07
CA PHE A 10 -4.10 -56.69 15.78
C PHE A 10 -3.81 -55.54 14.82
N GLY A 11 -2.71 -55.41 14.10
CA GLY A 11 -1.68 -56.33 13.68
C GLY A 11 -1.23 -55.81 12.31
N GLN A 12 -0.14 -55.06 12.26
CA GLN A 12 0.58 -54.78 11.02
C GLN A 12 1.49 -55.98 10.74
N PRO A 13 1.74 -56.31 9.46
CA PRO A 13 3.14 -56.53 9.10
C PRO A 13 3.52 -56.04 7.69
N GLY A 14 4.66 -55.33 7.62
CA GLY A 14 5.60 -55.31 6.49
C GLY A 14 5.19 -54.47 5.26
N GLY A 15 6.04 -53.67 4.62
CA GLY A 15 7.49 -53.55 4.70
C GLY A 15 7.99 -52.27 4.00
N ALA A 16 9.22 -51.89 4.36
CA ALA A 16 10.00 -50.77 3.85
C ALA A 16 10.65 -51.09 2.48
N PRO A 17 11.69 -50.34 2.03
CA PRO A 17 11.75 -48.93 1.65
C PRO A 17 12.16 -48.80 0.16
N GLY A 18 11.46 -47.99 -0.63
CA GLY A 18 11.72 -47.88 -2.07
C GLY A 18 12.44 -46.59 -2.47
N GLY A 19 13.77 -46.58 -2.36
CA GLY A 19 14.64 -45.64 -3.08
C GLY A 19 15.44 -46.40 -4.14
N TYR A 20 15.25 -46.07 -5.42
CA TYR A 20 16.06 -46.52 -6.57
C TYR A 20 15.76 -45.52 -7.72
N GLY A 21 16.66 -44.91 -8.47
CA GLY A 21 18.11 -44.92 -8.56
C GLY A 21 18.51 -44.02 -9.75
N GLN A 22 19.60 -43.27 -9.62
CA GLN A 22 20.46 -42.86 -10.75
C GLN A 22 21.18 -44.12 -11.28
N PRO A 23 21.63 -44.21 -12.57
CA PRO A 23 22.96 -43.66 -12.91
C PRO A 23 23.23 -43.31 -14.40
N ALA A 24 24.41 -42.71 -14.62
CA ALA A 24 25.25 -42.64 -15.84
C ALA A 24 24.73 -41.79 -17.04
N GLY A 25 25.52 -40.95 -17.72
CA GLY A 25 26.94 -40.64 -17.64
C GLY A 25 27.49 -40.22 -19.03
N GLN A 26 28.14 -39.04 -19.06
CA GLN A 26 29.29 -38.63 -19.92
C GLN A 26 29.12 -38.39 -21.45
N PRO A 27 30.10 -37.73 -22.15
CA PRO A 27 31.31 -37.00 -21.71
C PRO A 27 31.63 -35.66 -22.47
N GLY A 28 32.67 -34.95 -22.01
CA GLY A 28 33.50 -34.00 -22.80
C GLY A 28 33.58 -32.60 -22.18
N GLY A 29 34.60 -32.24 -21.38
CA GLY A 29 35.98 -31.92 -21.76
C GLY A 29 36.12 -30.38 -21.71
N TYR A 30 37.13 -29.69 -21.15
CA TYR A 30 38.57 -29.92 -21.00
C TYR A 30 39.09 -28.97 -19.86
N GLY A 31 40.22 -29.31 -19.22
CA GLY A 31 40.87 -28.56 -18.11
C GLY A 31 41.25 -27.10 -18.43
N GLN A 32 41.71 -26.27 -17.49
CA GLN A 32 42.87 -26.43 -16.59
C GLN A 32 42.95 -25.26 -15.57
N PRO A 33 43.60 -25.42 -14.39
CA PRO A 33 43.78 -24.37 -13.37
C PRO A 33 45.21 -23.77 -13.27
N GLY A 34 45.34 -22.57 -12.67
CA GLY A 34 46.59 -21.91 -12.19
C GLY A 34 47.06 -20.74 -13.08
N ALA A 35 47.82 -19.72 -12.65
CA ALA A 35 48.38 -19.23 -11.37
C ALA A 35 48.98 -17.79 -11.65
N PRO A 36 49.70 -17.09 -10.73
CA PRO A 36 49.84 -15.63 -10.67
C PRO A 36 51.21 -15.02 -11.09
N GLY A 37 51.30 -13.69 -11.25
CA GLY A 37 52.57 -12.90 -11.33
C GLY A 37 52.44 -11.62 -12.19
N GLY A 38 52.65 -10.39 -11.66
CA GLY A 38 53.90 -9.58 -11.70
C GLY A 38 53.95 -8.67 -12.96
N ALA A 39 54.30 -7.37 -13.02
CA ALA A 39 55.16 -6.46 -12.27
C ALA A 39 54.90 -4.97 -12.74
N PRO A 40 55.57 -3.92 -12.18
CA PRO A 40 55.09 -2.52 -12.06
C PRO A 40 55.68 -1.48 -13.05
N GLY A 41 55.04 -0.30 -13.20
CA GLY A 41 55.54 0.81 -14.03
C GLY A 41 55.21 2.22 -13.48
N TYR A 42 56.27 3.00 -13.22
CA TYR A 42 56.33 4.38 -12.71
C TYR A 42 55.99 5.45 -13.78
N GLY A 43 55.48 6.62 -13.34
CA GLY A 43 55.73 7.91 -14.02
C GLY A 43 54.55 8.88 -14.16
N ALA A 44 54.55 9.97 -13.38
CA ALA A 44 54.02 11.28 -13.78
C ALA A 44 55.20 12.11 -14.34
N PRO A 45 55.03 13.02 -15.34
CA PRO A 45 54.49 14.37 -15.08
C PRO A 45 53.83 15.06 -16.30
N GLY A 46 53.23 16.25 -16.11
CA GLY A 46 53.05 17.22 -17.20
C GLY A 46 51.70 17.92 -17.21
N GLY A 47 51.67 19.17 -16.73
CA GLY A 47 50.51 20.05 -16.84
C GLY A 47 50.45 20.80 -18.17
N GLN A 48 49.26 21.28 -18.52
CA GLN A 48 49.06 22.46 -19.36
C GLN A 48 47.66 23.10 -19.09
N PRO A 49 47.56 24.44 -19.00
CA PRO A 49 46.33 25.16 -18.67
C PRO A 49 45.58 25.63 -19.93
N GLY A 50 44.26 25.42 -19.97
CA GLY A 50 43.39 25.79 -21.10
C GLY A 50 42.17 26.63 -20.68
N TYR A 51 42.16 27.89 -21.13
CA TYR A 51 41.11 28.91 -21.00
C TYR A 51 39.79 28.55 -21.73
N GLY A 52 38.64 28.99 -21.20
CA GLY A 52 37.45 29.35 -22.00
C GLY A 52 36.09 28.73 -21.61
N GLN A 53 35.16 29.57 -21.13
CA GLN A 53 33.69 29.42 -21.02
C GLN A 53 32.99 29.10 -22.38
N PRO A 54 31.64 28.90 -22.52
CA PRO A 54 30.51 28.99 -21.56
C PRO A 54 29.41 27.86 -21.66
N GLN A 55 28.40 27.94 -20.77
CA GLN A 55 27.00 27.48 -20.89
C GLN A 55 26.66 26.08 -21.41
N GLY A 56 25.95 25.29 -20.59
CA GLY A 56 25.25 24.11 -21.09
C GLY A 56 24.32 23.39 -20.10
N GLN A 57 23.01 23.61 -20.31
CA GLN A 57 21.91 22.64 -20.16
C GLN A 57 21.18 22.51 -18.82
N GLN A 58 20.09 23.28 -18.74
CA GLN A 58 18.82 22.85 -18.15
C GLN A 58 18.41 21.51 -18.78
N GLY A 59 18.31 20.47 -17.97
CA GLY A 59 17.84 19.15 -18.38
C GLY A 59 16.35 19.15 -18.68
N PHE A 60 15.99 19.44 -19.93
CA PHE A 60 14.72 19.05 -20.53
C PHE A 60 14.84 17.63 -21.08
N GLY A 61 13.94 16.74 -20.66
CA GLY A 61 13.68 15.49 -21.36
C GLY A 61 13.64 14.26 -20.47
N GLN A 62 12.50 14.01 -19.83
CA GLN A 62 12.05 12.63 -19.65
C GLN A 62 10.64 12.56 -20.25
N PRO A 63 10.41 11.75 -21.30
CA PRO A 63 9.09 11.62 -21.89
C PRO A 63 8.15 11.03 -20.83
N PRO A 64 6.95 11.58 -20.61
CA PRO A 64 5.99 10.99 -19.69
C PRO A 64 5.48 9.67 -20.28
N GLY A 65 6.21 8.58 -20.04
CA GLY A 65 5.79 7.21 -20.29
C GLY A 65 4.77 6.74 -19.27
N GLY A 66 3.82 7.59 -18.90
CA GLY A 66 2.73 7.28 -17.99
C GLY A 66 1.43 7.72 -18.64
N GLY A 67 0.58 6.78 -19.03
CA GLY A 67 -0.76 7.07 -19.54
C GLY A 67 -1.56 7.98 -18.60
N PHE A 68 -2.75 8.40 -19.00
CA PHE A 68 -3.63 9.33 -18.26
C PHE A 68 -3.59 9.19 -16.71
N GLY A 69 -3.54 7.96 -16.18
CA GLY A 69 -3.39 7.69 -14.75
C GLY A 69 -2.08 8.17 -14.10
N GLY A 70 -0.93 8.09 -14.77
CA GLY A 70 0.35 8.58 -14.27
C GLY A 70 0.45 10.10 -14.31
N ALA A 71 -0.06 10.73 -15.35
CA ALA A 71 -0.14 12.20 -15.45
C ALA A 71 -1.08 12.80 -14.39
N MET A 72 -2.25 12.18 -14.19
CA MET A 72 -3.18 12.58 -13.14
C MET A 72 -2.57 12.38 -11.74
N GLN A 73 -1.84 11.28 -11.53
CA GLN A 73 -1.16 11.03 -10.25
C GLN A 73 -0.01 12.01 -9.99
N ALA A 74 0.74 12.45 -11.00
CA ALA A 74 1.74 13.49 -10.84
C ALA A 74 1.09 14.84 -10.49
N GLY A 75 0.03 15.23 -11.21
CA GLY A 75 -0.70 16.48 -10.95
C GLY A 75 -1.36 16.51 -9.56
N PHE A 76 -2.01 15.42 -9.16
CA PHE A 76 -2.62 15.31 -7.82
C PHE A 76 -1.60 15.01 -6.72
N GLY A 77 -0.48 14.36 -7.03
CA GLY A 77 0.62 14.14 -6.10
C GLY A 77 1.30 15.45 -5.71
N GLN A 78 1.51 16.34 -6.68
CA GLN A 78 1.98 17.70 -6.46
C GLN A 78 0.99 18.51 -5.60
N MET A 79 -0.31 18.37 -5.84
CA MET A 79 -1.36 18.99 -5.01
C MET A 79 -1.38 18.42 -3.57
N GLY A 80 -1.23 17.09 -3.42
CA GLY A 80 -1.18 16.44 -2.12
C GLY A 80 0.04 16.86 -1.30
N GLN A 81 1.19 17.05 -1.95
CA GLN A 81 2.41 17.54 -1.30
C GLN A 81 2.27 19.01 -0.87
N GLY A 82 1.61 19.85 -1.67
CA GLY A 82 1.29 21.24 -1.30
C GLY A 82 0.25 21.38 -0.17
N MET A 83 -0.64 20.40 -0.01
CA MET A 83 -1.65 20.36 1.06
C MET A 83 -1.20 19.63 2.33
N GLY A 84 0.06 19.17 2.41
CA GLY A 84 0.55 18.37 3.54
C GLY A 84 -0.11 16.98 3.69
N LEU A 85 -0.84 16.54 2.66
CA LEU A 85 -1.51 15.24 2.57
C LEU A 85 -0.64 14.17 1.88
N GLY A 86 0.44 14.60 1.24
CA GLY A 86 1.42 13.76 0.57
C GLY A 86 2.59 13.44 1.50
N GLY A 87 2.59 12.24 2.09
CA GLY A 87 3.84 11.62 2.52
C GLY A 87 4.69 11.30 1.29
N ALA A 88 5.99 11.59 1.34
CA ALA A 88 6.90 11.31 0.23
C ALA A 88 6.80 9.83 -0.20
N PRO A 89 6.58 9.53 -1.49
CA PRO A 89 6.61 8.15 -1.98
C PRO A 89 7.98 7.55 -1.70
N GLY A 90 8.03 6.46 -0.92
CA GLY A 90 9.28 5.72 -0.67
C GLY A 90 9.92 5.94 0.69
N ALA A 91 9.37 6.80 1.56
CA ALA A 91 9.67 6.68 2.98
C ALA A 91 8.92 5.45 3.51
N GLY A 92 9.62 4.33 3.72
CA GLY A 92 9.12 3.09 4.33
C GLY A 92 8.69 3.27 5.80
N GLY A 93 8.01 4.37 6.10
CA GLY A 93 7.49 4.71 7.40
C GLY A 93 6.28 3.86 7.73
N ARG A 94 6.24 3.39 8.98
CA ARG A 94 5.07 2.70 9.52
C ARG A 94 3.81 3.57 9.32
N PRO A 95 2.66 2.99 8.92
CA PRO A 95 1.41 3.72 8.86
C PRO A 95 1.07 4.37 10.20
N THR A 96 0.28 5.43 10.15
CA THR A 96 -0.19 6.12 11.36
C THR A 96 -1.23 5.25 12.08
N VAL A 97 -1.10 5.12 13.40
CA VAL A 97 -2.13 4.49 14.23
C VAL A 97 -3.26 5.50 14.42
N ARG A 98 -4.49 5.12 14.07
CA ARG A 98 -5.69 5.97 14.20
C ARG A 98 -6.82 5.23 14.90
N ASN A 99 -7.84 5.92 15.41
CA ASN A 99 -9.05 5.26 15.89
C ASN A 99 -9.98 4.96 14.69
N PRO A 100 -10.16 3.69 14.26
CA PRO A 100 -10.96 3.37 13.08
C PRO A 100 -12.42 3.78 13.18
N VAL A 101 -12.96 3.71 14.40
CA VAL A 101 -14.35 4.10 14.67
C VAL A 101 -14.50 5.60 14.45
N MET A 102 -13.57 6.42 14.95
CA MET A 102 -13.62 7.87 14.72
C MET A 102 -13.35 8.26 13.27
N THR A 103 -12.50 7.51 12.55
CA THR A 103 -12.29 7.72 11.10
C THR A 103 -13.58 7.53 10.30
N LEU A 104 -14.49 6.67 10.74
CA LEU A 104 -15.82 6.52 10.17
C LEU A 104 -16.83 7.53 10.73
N LEU A 105 -16.92 7.65 12.05
CA LEU A 105 -17.98 8.40 12.73
C LEU A 105 -17.87 9.90 12.58
N VAL A 106 -16.66 10.46 12.47
CA VAL A 106 -16.52 11.93 12.28
C VAL A 106 -17.14 12.40 10.97
N PRO A 107 -16.76 11.87 9.79
CA PRO A 107 -17.36 12.31 8.53
C PRO A 107 -18.85 11.99 8.46
N PHE A 108 -19.27 10.78 8.87
CA PHE A 108 -20.69 10.41 8.89
C PHE A 108 -21.51 11.25 9.89
N GLY A 109 -20.96 11.51 11.07
CA GLY A 109 -21.60 12.32 12.10
C GLY A 109 -21.83 13.75 11.63
N ILE A 110 -20.85 14.37 10.97
CA ILE A 110 -21.00 15.72 10.38
C ILE A 110 -22.09 15.73 9.31
N ILE A 111 -22.14 14.70 8.44
CA ILE A 111 -23.19 14.56 7.41
C ILE A 111 -24.56 14.47 8.06
N VAL A 112 -24.73 13.57 9.03
CA VAL A 112 -26.02 13.29 9.67
C VAL A 112 -26.48 14.49 10.50
N ILE A 113 -25.62 15.03 11.36
CA ILE A 113 -25.93 16.20 12.20
C ILE A 113 -26.25 17.41 11.33
N GLY A 114 -25.45 17.66 10.28
CA GLY A 114 -25.70 18.76 9.35
C GLY A 114 -27.09 18.67 8.72
N ASN A 115 -27.46 17.49 8.20
CA ASN A 115 -28.79 17.27 7.63
C ASN A 115 -29.91 17.46 8.66
N ILE A 116 -29.78 16.86 9.86
CA ILE A 116 -30.78 16.99 10.92
C ILE A 116 -30.97 18.47 11.29
N VAL A 117 -29.88 19.19 11.54
CA VAL A 117 -29.93 20.62 11.89
C VAL A 117 -30.55 21.44 10.76
N GLY A 118 -30.13 21.21 9.51
CA GLY A 118 -30.70 21.88 8.35
C GLY A 118 -32.19 21.65 8.21
N THR A 119 -32.65 20.40 8.32
CA THR A 119 -34.08 20.04 8.26
C THR A 119 -34.87 20.69 9.40
N VAL A 120 -34.41 20.59 10.64
CA VAL A 120 -35.09 21.18 11.81
C VAL A 120 -35.22 22.70 11.65
N LEU A 121 -34.16 23.37 11.20
CA LEU A 121 -34.18 24.81 10.98
C LEU A 121 -35.17 25.22 9.89
N VAL A 122 -35.24 24.49 8.78
CA VAL A 122 -36.24 24.73 7.72
C VAL A 122 -37.65 24.55 8.27
N THR A 123 -37.90 23.49 9.03
CA THR A 123 -39.24 23.20 9.58
C THR A 123 -39.68 24.23 10.61
N VAL A 124 -38.79 24.71 11.48
CA VAL A 124 -39.13 25.64 12.56
C VAL A 124 -39.28 27.09 12.07
N THR A 125 -38.51 27.48 11.04
CA THR A 125 -38.46 28.88 10.59
C THR A 125 -39.16 29.14 9.27
N GLU A 126 -39.57 28.09 8.56
CA GLU A 126 -40.12 28.13 7.20
C GLU A 126 -39.16 28.77 6.16
N MET A 127 -37.89 29.00 6.54
CA MET A 127 -36.87 29.55 5.65
C MET A 127 -36.13 28.43 4.94
N GLY A 128 -36.52 28.14 3.69
CA GLY A 128 -35.90 27.10 2.87
C GLY A 128 -34.37 27.24 2.70
N ILE A 129 -33.83 28.46 2.75
CA ILE A 129 -32.39 28.71 2.65
C ILE A 129 -31.58 28.08 3.80
N LEU A 130 -32.18 27.88 4.98
CA LEU A 130 -31.50 27.22 6.10
C LEU A 130 -31.23 25.73 5.81
N GLY A 131 -31.88 25.15 4.80
CA GLY A 131 -31.57 23.82 4.30
C GLY A 131 -30.14 23.71 3.75
N LEU A 132 -29.52 24.82 3.33
CA LEU A 132 -28.12 24.84 2.89
C LEU A 132 -27.15 24.42 3.99
N ILE A 133 -27.51 24.54 5.27
CA ILE A 133 -26.71 24.03 6.39
C ILE A 133 -26.55 22.49 6.28
N GLY A 134 -27.62 21.80 5.86
CA GLY A 134 -27.57 20.37 5.55
C GLY A 134 -26.59 20.05 4.43
N THR A 135 -26.67 20.80 3.33
CA THR A 135 -25.75 20.66 2.19
C THR A 135 -24.29 20.94 2.58
N LEU A 136 -24.05 21.96 3.41
CA LEU A 136 -22.70 22.26 3.92
C LEU A 136 -22.17 21.15 4.83
N GLY A 137 -23.01 20.57 5.69
CA GLY A 137 -22.65 19.40 6.49
C GLY A 137 -22.30 18.19 5.63
N MET A 138 -23.11 17.92 4.59
CA MET A 138 -22.82 16.87 3.62
C MET A 138 -21.46 17.06 2.93
N LEU A 139 -21.20 18.28 2.45
CA LEU A 139 -19.94 18.62 1.80
C LEU A 139 -18.77 18.48 2.76
N ALA A 140 -18.85 19.06 3.97
CA ALA A 140 -17.78 19.04 4.94
C ALA A 140 -17.42 17.61 5.38
N GLY A 141 -18.42 16.79 5.71
CA GLY A 141 -18.16 15.40 6.10
C GLY A 141 -17.62 14.56 4.93
N SER A 142 -18.10 14.80 3.71
CA SER A 142 -17.56 14.13 2.51
C SER A 142 -16.11 14.50 2.25
N VAL A 143 -15.75 15.78 2.36
CA VAL A 143 -14.37 16.26 2.23
C VAL A 143 -13.47 15.60 3.28
N ILE A 144 -13.88 15.57 4.55
CA ILE A 144 -13.10 14.93 5.63
C ILE A 144 -12.93 13.42 5.39
N GLY A 145 -14.00 12.73 4.99
CA GLY A 145 -13.94 11.31 4.65
C GLY A 145 -12.98 11.06 3.48
N PHE A 146 -13.06 11.91 2.45
CA PHE A 146 -12.22 11.81 1.28
C PHE A 146 -10.74 12.08 1.56
N LEU A 147 -10.42 13.12 2.35
CA LEU A 147 -9.05 13.38 2.82
C LEU A 147 -8.48 12.20 3.60
N SER A 148 -9.33 11.50 4.37
CA SER A 148 -8.92 10.29 5.09
C SER A 148 -8.56 9.17 4.12
N VAL A 149 -9.31 8.97 3.03
CA VAL A 149 -9.00 7.99 1.98
C VAL A 149 -7.67 8.32 1.30
N ILE A 150 -7.43 9.57 0.93
CA ILE A 150 -6.18 10.01 0.31
C ILE A 150 -4.99 9.65 1.20
N LYS A 151 -5.06 10.07 2.47
CA LYS A 151 -4.00 9.81 3.44
C LYS A 151 -3.74 8.31 3.63
N MET A 152 -4.79 7.53 3.88
CA MET A 152 -4.68 6.08 4.08
C MET A 152 -4.13 5.35 2.85
N THR A 153 -4.51 5.79 1.65
CA THR A 153 -3.98 5.24 0.40
C THR A 153 -2.51 5.53 0.23
N ASN A 154 -2.07 6.76 0.53
CA ASN A 154 -0.65 7.13 0.46
C ASN A 154 0.19 6.33 1.46
N GLU A 155 -0.34 6.08 2.66
CA GLU A 155 0.32 5.22 3.65
C GLU A 155 0.41 3.76 3.17
N LEU A 156 -0.67 3.21 2.62
CA LEU A 156 -0.66 1.85 2.07
C LEU A 156 0.37 1.72 0.93
N LYS A 157 0.38 2.67 0.00
CA LYS A 157 1.38 2.78 -1.08
C LYS A 157 2.81 2.87 -0.54
N ALA A 158 3.02 3.61 0.55
CA ALA A 158 4.34 3.71 1.17
C ALA A 158 4.82 2.37 1.76
N VAL A 159 3.89 1.58 2.33
CA VAL A 159 4.21 0.24 2.84
C VAL A 159 4.49 -0.75 1.72
N THR A 160 3.69 -0.74 0.65
CA THR A 160 3.84 -1.72 -0.44
C THR A 160 4.88 -1.33 -1.48
N GLY A 161 5.35 -0.09 -1.47
CA GLY A 161 6.19 0.47 -2.54
C GLY A 161 5.47 0.55 -3.88
N ASN A 162 4.15 0.34 -3.92
CA ASN A 162 3.37 0.30 -5.17
C ASN A 162 3.04 1.71 -5.64
N ALA A 163 3.92 2.29 -6.45
CA ALA A 163 3.74 3.62 -6.99
C ALA A 163 2.41 3.79 -7.76
N GLY A 164 1.94 2.74 -8.43
CA GLY A 164 0.70 2.75 -9.22
C GLY A 164 -0.59 2.66 -8.39
N PHE A 165 -0.50 2.39 -7.09
CA PHE A 165 -1.68 2.39 -6.22
C PHE A 165 -2.11 3.82 -5.89
N ALA A 166 -3.10 4.32 -6.63
CA ALA A 166 -3.59 5.69 -6.53
C ALA A 166 -4.94 5.77 -5.83
N TRP A 167 -5.23 6.91 -5.17
CA TRP A 167 -6.49 7.17 -4.48
C TRP A 167 -7.58 7.72 -5.40
N TRP A 168 -7.21 8.34 -6.53
CA TRP A 168 -8.16 8.99 -7.44
C TRP A 168 -9.28 8.08 -7.96
N PRO A 169 -9.12 6.75 -8.12
CA PRO A 169 -10.24 5.88 -8.46
C PRO A 169 -11.46 6.04 -7.54
N ALA A 170 -11.25 6.42 -6.27
CA ALA A 170 -12.31 6.61 -5.28
C ALA A 170 -13.38 7.64 -5.67
N ILE A 171 -13.10 8.58 -6.59
CA ILE A 171 -14.09 9.59 -7.04
C ILE A 171 -14.95 9.12 -8.21
N ILE A 172 -14.56 8.02 -8.87
CA ILE A 172 -15.33 7.48 -9.99
C ILE A 172 -16.37 6.51 -9.42
N PRO A 173 -17.67 6.66 -9.65
CA PRO A 173 -18.68 5.85 -8.95
C PRO A 173 -18.48 4.32 -9.08
N VAL A 174 -18.46 3.79 -10.32
CA VAL A 174 -18.35 2.34 -10.55
C VAL A 174 -16.92 1.83 -10.33
N TYR A 175 -15.94 2.56 -10.86
CA TYR A 175 -14.53 2.18 -10.72
C TYR A 175 -14.02 2.32 -9.29
N GLY A 176 -14.54 3.30 -8.54
CA GLY A 176 -14.26 3.53 -7.13
C GLY A 176 -14.81 2.44 -6.23
N LEU A 177 -15.98 1.87 -6.53
CA LEU A 177 -16.47 0.67 -5.84
C LEU A 177 -15.55 -0.53 -6.11
N TYR A 178 -15.18 -0.79 -7.36
CA TYR A 178 -14.22 -1.85 -7.68
C TYR A 178 -12.87 -1.64 -6.96
N TRP A 179 -12.36 -0.41 -6.97
CA TRP A 179 -11.14 -0.03 -6.27
C TRP A 179 -11.26 -0.27 -4.76
N ALA A 180 -12.32 0.23 -4.13
CA ALA A 180 -12.53 0.14 -2.68
C ALA A 180 -12.74 -1.30 -2.19
N LEU A 181 -13.44 -2.11 -2.98
CA LEU A 181 -13.89 -3.44 -2.55
C LEU A 181 -12.94 -4.56 -2.96
N ILE A 182 -12.18 -4.36 -4.04
CA ILE A 182 -11.31 -5.40 -4.61
C ILE A 182 -9.84 -4.97 -4.56
N MET A 183 -9.50 -3.78 -5.07
CA MET A 183 -8.10 -3.36 -5.13
C MET A 183 -7.52 -3.03 -3.75
N VAL A 184 -8.24 -2.27 -2.90
CA VAL A 184 -7.76 -1.88 -1.57
C VAL A 184 -7.51 -3.12 -0.69
N PRO A 185 -8.44 -4.10 -0.55
CA PRO A 185 -8.18 -5.28 0.25
C PRO A 185 -7.05 -6.16 -0.32
N ALA A 186 -6.95 -6.27 -1.65
CA ALA A 186 -5.87 -7.01 -2.29
C ALA A 186 -4.49 -6.38 -2.00
N GLU A 187 -4.40 -5.05 -2.08
CA GLU A 187 -3.17 -4.32 -1.76
C GLU A 187 -2.85 -4.38 -0.26
N MET A 188 -3.88 -4.32 0.58
CA MET A 188 -3.75 -4.49 2.03
C MET A 188 -3.21 -5.86 2.41
N ASN A 189 -3.66 -6.93 1.75
CA ASN A 189 -3.15 -8.28 1.96
C ASN A 189 -1.64 -8.37 1.64
N LYS A 190 -1.19 -7.73 0.55
CA LYS A 190 0.24 -7.65 0.24
C LYS A 190 1.01 -6.90 1.33
N ALA A 191 0.48 -5.76 1.77
CA ALA A 191 1.10 -4.97 2.84
C ALA A 191 1.20 -5.75 4.17
N LYS A 192 0.16 -6.49 4.52
CA LYS A 192 0.15 -7.39 5.69
C LYS A 192 1.18 -8.51 5.54
N GLN A 193 1.28 -9.13 4.37
CA GLN A 193 2.30 -10.15 4.07
C GLN A 193 3.72 -9.59 4.19
N MET A 194 3.98 -8.39 3.66
CA MET A 194 5.28 -7.70 3.77
C MET A 194 5.67 -7.39 5.21
N ARG A 195 4.70 -7.29 6.13
CA ARG A 195 4.91 -7.08 7.56
C ARG A 195 4.79 -8.35 8.40
N GLY A 196 4.73 -9.53 7.78
CA GLY A 196 4.64 -10.81 8.47
C GLY A 196 3.32 -11.05 9.22
N ILE A 197 2.27 -10.27 8.91
CA ILE A 197 0.96 -10.41 9.54
C ILE A 197 0.19 -11.53 8.85
N GLN A 198 -0.17 -12.57 9.59
CA GLN A 198 -0.90 -13.72 9.06
C GLN A 198 -2.41 -13.49 8.92
N THR A 199 -2.96 -12.52 9.66
CA THR A 199 -4.39 -12.20 9.55
C THR A 199 -4.66 -11.49 8.22
N PRO A 200 -5.63 -11.96 7.41
CA PRO A 200 -5.97 -11.30 6.15
C PRO A 200 -6.54 -9.89 6.39
N ALA A 201 -6.64 -9.12 5.31
CA ALA A 201 -7.45 -7.91 5.29
C ALA A 201 -8.91 -8.23 5.68
N ARG A 202 -9.60 -7.25 6.24
CA ARG A 202 -11.02 -7.40 6.62
C ARG A 202 -11.84 -7.78 5.38
N GLY A 203 -12.88 -8.59 5.60
CA GLY A 203 -13.67 -9.17 4.51
C GLY A 203 -14.45 -8.15 3.68
N LEU A 204 -14.94 -8.60 2.52
CA LEU A 204 -15.71 -7.78 1.57
C LEU A 204 -16.87 -7.02 2.23
N VAL A 205 -17.59 -7.67 3.14
CA VAL A 205 -18.74 -7.06 3.85
C VAL A 205 -18.32 -5.83 4.65
N ALA A 206 -17.15 -5.87 5.31
CA ALA A 206 -16.64 -4.73 6.06
C ALA A 206 -16.25 -3.57 5.13
N TYR A 207 -15.60 -3.87 4.00
CA TYR A 207 -15.27 -2.86 2.99
C TYR A 207 -16.51 -2.29 2.28
N TRP A 208 -17.59 -3.07 2.16
CA TRP A 208 -18.85 -2.63 1.55
C TRP A 208 -19.62 -1.66 2.42
N PHE A 209 -19.90 -2.02 3.68
CA PHE A 209 -20.76 -1.22 4.55
C PHE A 209 -20.00 -0.16 5.36
N VAL A 210 -18.74 -0.43 5.70
CA VAL A 210 -17.96 0.40 6.62
C VAL A 210 -16.53 0.59 6.11
N PHE A 211 -16.40 0.96 4.84
CA PHE A 211 -15.14 1.15 4.12
C PHE A 211 -14.06 1.91 4.93
N LEU A 212 -14.38 3.12 5.42
CA LEU A 212 -13.43 3.96 6.17
C LEU A 212 -12.92 3.27 7.43
N TYR A 213 -13.80 2.55 8.13
CA TYR A 213 -13.44 1.77 9.31
C TYR A 213 -12.54 0.59 8.92
N ALA A 214 -12.94 -0.21 7.94
CA ALA A 214 -12.20 -1.41 7.53
C ALA A 214 -10.78 -1.05 7.09
N PHE A 215 -10.65 -0.01 6.26
CA PHE A 215 -9.37 0.48 5.77
C PHE A 215 -8.49 1.00 6.91
N ALA A 216 -9.02 1.87 7.78
CA ALA A 216 -8.27 2.41 8.92
C ALA A 216 -7.81 1.31 9.89
N ALA A 217 -8.68 0.33 10.15
CA ALA A 217 -8.40 -0.75 11.06
C ALA A 217 -7.34 -1.71 10.50
N ASP A 218 -7.36 -2.00 9.19
CA ASP A 218 -6.32 -2.83 8.57
C ASP A 218 -4.96 -2.12 8.56
N LEU A 219 -4.92 -0.81 8.31
CA LEU A 219 -3.69 -0.02 8.41
C LEU A 219 -3.12 0.00 9.83
N ASN A 220 -3.99 0.01 10.84
CA ASN A 220 -3.53 -0.09 12.23
C ASN A 220 -2.87 -1.42 12.54
N ASP A 221 -3.38 -2.53 11.98
CA ASP A 221 -2.75 -3.85 12.14
C ASP A 221 -1.31 -3.80 11.59
N ILE A 222 -1.13 -3.17 10.42
CA ILE A 222 0.18 -2.93 9.78
C ILE A 222 1.06 -2.01 10.61
N ALA A 223 0.50 -0.93 11.16
CA ALA A 223 1.24 0.01 12.00
C ALA A 223 1.80 -0.64 13.27
N LYS A 224 1.02 -1.57 13.87
CA LYS A 224 1.34 -2.26 15.13
C LYS A 224 2.22 -3.49 14.96
N ALA A 225 2.37 -4.00 13.74
CA ALA A 225 3.24 -5.14 13.48
C ALA A 225 4.71 -4.82 13.83
N PRO A 226 5.45 -5.80 14.38
CA PRO A 226 6.84 -5.63 14.78
C PRO A 226 7.74 -5.16 13.63
#